data_AF-A0A6B1BUM5-F1
#
_entry.id   AF-A0A6B1BUM5-F1
#
_cell.length_a   1.000
_cell.length_b   1.000
_cell.length_c   1.000
_cell.angle_alpha   90.00
_cell.angle_beta   90.00
_cell.angle_gamma   90.00
#
_symmetry.space_group_name_H-M   'P 1'
#
loop_
_entity.id
_entity.type
_entity.pdbx_description
1 polymer ?
#
loop_
_entity_poly.entity_id
_entity_poly.type
_entity_poly.pdbx_seq_one_letter_code
_entity_poly.pdbx_strand_id
1 'polypeptide(L)'
;MSMKKPKDLFSAVERGDIESVKVLLANGADVNAKGNSGTTPLHDAANEGHLEVVKVLLSSGAEVNVQENSGTTPLIFAVVAGHIEVVEFLLASGAKFNANSWLGHLNE
;
A
#
# COMPACT_ATOMS: atom_id res chain seq x y z
N MET A 1 23.26 -5.41 -20.79
CA MET A 1 22.35 -4.26 -20.97
C MET A 1 21.01 -4.60 -20.36
N SER A 2 20.27 -3.57 -19.95
CA SER A 2 18.87 -3.59 -19.47
C SER A 2 18.73 -3.84 -17.97
N MET A 3 18.28 -2.91 -17.13
CA MET A 3 17.50 -1.70 -17.35
C MET A 3 17.95 -0.63 -16.35
N LYS A 4 18.09 0.63 -16.79
CA LYS A 4 17.92 1.76 -15.85
C LYS A 4 16.54 1.54 -15.23
N LYS A 5 16.44 1.27 -13.92
CA LYS A 5 15.14 1.17 -13.26
C LYS A 5 14.39 2.46 -13.60
N PRO A 6 13.21 2.44 -14.27
CA PRO A 6 12.33 3.59 -14.17
C PRO A 6 12.12 3.86 -12.67
N LYS A 7 11.95 5.12 -12.28
CA LYS A 7 11.50 5.48 -10.92
C LYS A 7 10.22 4.70 -10.67
N ASP A 8 10.30 3.54 -10.03
CA ASP A 8 9.14 2.66 -9.85
C ASP A 8 8.24 3.27 -8.77
N LEU A 9 6.93 3.03 -8.89
CA LEU A 9 5.93 3.58 -7.98
C LEU A 9 6.25 3.18 -6.53
N PHE A 10 6.72 1.96 -6.32
CA PHE A 10 7.17 1.43 -5.02
C PHE A 10 8.26 2.30 -4.38
N SER A 11 9.34 2.60 -5.08
CA SER A 11 10.43 3.43 -4.54
C SER A 11 9.97 4.85 -4.21
N ALA A 12 9.02 5.40 -4.96
CA ALA A 12 8.45 6.72 -4.66
C ALA A 12 7.57 6.67 -3.40
N VAL A 13 6.77 5.61 -3.26
CA VAL A 13 5.92 5.36 -2.10
C VAL A 13 6.74 5.13 -0.83
N GLU A 14 7.76 4.27 -0.88
CA GLU A 14 8.65 3.95 0.26
C GLU A 14 9.27 5.23 0.85
N ARG A 15 9.67 6.17 -0.03
CA ARG A 15 10.25 7.46 0.38
C ARG A 15 9.21 8.51 0.81
N GLY A 16 7.92 8.26 0.67
CA GLY A 16 6.88 9.25 0.91
C GLY A 16 6.87 10.40 -0.11
N ASP A 17 7.46 10.21 -1.30
CA ASP A 17 7.60 11.25 -2.32
C ASP A 17 6.29 11.43 -3.10
N ILE A 18 5.38 12.21 -2.52
CA ILE A 18 4.03 12.46 -3.03
C ILE A 18 4.04 12.96 -4.49
N GLU A 19 4.96 13.86 -4.84
CA GLU A 19 5.01 14.45 -6.18
C GLU A 19 5.46 13.42 -7.22
N SER A 20 6.47 12.61 -6.90
CA SER A 20 6.83 11.48 -7.77
C SER A 20 5.70 10.47 -7.90
N VAL A 21 4.98 10.16 -6.81
CA VAL A 21 3.81 9.25 -6.84
C VAL A 21 2.75 9.78 -7.81
N LYS A 22 2.34 11.05 -7.67
CA LYS A 22 1.34 11.67 -8.56
C LYS A 22 1.78 11.66 -10.03
N VAL A 23 3.03 12.04 -10.30
CA VAL A 23 3.57 12.06 -11.67
C VAL A 23 3.61 10.66 -12.27
N LEU A 24 4.01 9.64 -11.51
CA LEU A 24 4.06 8.26 -11.98
C LEU A 24 2.66 7.72 -12.29
N LEU A 25 1.68 7.96 -11.42
CA LEU A 25 0.29 7.57 -11.65
C LEU A 25 -0.31 8.29 -12.86
N ALA A 26 -0.06 9.60 -13.00
CA ALA A 26 -0.49 10.37 -14.18
C ALA A 26 0.13 9.87 -15.49
N ASN A 27 1.34 9.30 -15.42
CA ASN A 27 2.03 8.67 -16.56
C ASN A 27 1.63 7.20 -16.78
N GLY A 28 0.59 6.71 -16.10
CA GLY A 28 0.04 5.37 -16.31
C GLY A 28 0.72 4.27 -15.50
N ALA A 29 1.42 4.60 -14.40
CA ALA A 29 1.83 3.57 -13.45
C ALA A 29 0.59 2.88 -12.87
N ASP A 30 0.64 1.55 -12.77
CA ASP A 30 -0.44 0.77 -12.17
C ASP A 30 -0.46 0.98 -10.65
N VAL A 31 -1.51 1.63 -10.16
CA VAL A 31 -1.71 1.91 -8.73
C VAL A 31 -1.85 0.62 -7.89
N ASN A 32 -2.28 -0.47 -8.52
CA ASN A 32 -2.48 -1.79 -7.91
C ASN A 32 -1.38 -2.79 -8.32
N ALA A 33 -0.24 -2.30 -8.84
CA ALA A 33 0.91 -3.13 -9.17
C ALA A 33 1.27 -4.04 -8.00
N LYS A 34 1.53 -5.32 -8.27
CA LYS A 34 1.90 -6.31 -7.25
C LYS A 34 3.40 -6.62 -7.30
N GLY A 35 4.05 -6.55 -6.14
CA GLY A 35 5.40 -7.06 -5.92
C GLY A 35 5.42 -8.58 -5.80
N ASN A 36 6.61 -9.14 -5.54
CA ASN A 36 6.81 -10.60 -5.47
C ASN A 36 5.98 -11.29 -4.36
N SER A 37 5.71 -10.59 -3.26
CA SER A 37 4.88 -11.05 -2.14
C SER A 37 3.40 -10.72 -2.31
N GLY A 38 2.98 -10.18 -3.47
CA GLY A 38 1.61 -9.70 -3.66
C GLY A 38 1.33 -8.35 -2.99
N THR A 39 2.34 -7.73 -2.38
CA THR A 39 2.22 -6.37 -1.82
C THR A 39 1.98 -5.36 -2.93
N THR A 40 1.18 -4.34 -2.61
CA THR A 40 0.83 -3.24 -3.50
C THR A 40 1.43 -1.93 -2.96
N PRO A 41 1.50 -0.86 -3.77
CA PRO A 41 1.86 0.47 -3.27
C PRO A 41 1.09 0.89 -2.02
N LEU A 42 -0.18 0.49 -1.88
CA LEU A 42 -0.98 0.83 -0.71
C LEU A 42 -0.51 0.10 0.56
N HIS A 43 0.01 -1.14 0.45
CA HIS A 43 0.62 -1.85 1.58
C HIS A 43 1.86 -1.12 2.09
N ASP A 44 2.77 -0.75 1.18
CA ASP A 44 4.02 -0.07 1.54
C ASP A 44 3.74 1.32 2.14
N ALA A 45 2.84 2.10 1.52
CA ALA A 45 2.45 3.41 2.06
C ALA A 45 1.86 3.30 3.48
N ALA A 46 1.09 2.23 3.73
CA ALA A 46 0.49 1.98 5.02
C ALA A 46 1.53 1.52 6.06
N ASN A 47 2.49 0.69 5.66
CA ASN A 47 3.60 0.22 6.50
C ASN A 47 4.52 1.35 6.93
N GLU A 48 4.80 2.30 6.04
CA GLU A 48 5.71 3.42 6.29
C GLU A 48 5.00 4.63 6.94
N GLY A 49 3.66 4.59 7.05
CA GLY A 49 2.89 5.65 7.70
C GLY A 49 2.67 6.91 6.84
N HIS A 50 2.90 6.83 5.52
CA HIS A 50 2.80 7.98 4.62
C HIS A 50 1.34 8.31 4.28
N LEU A 51 0.61 8.93 5.22
CA LEU A 51 -0.82 9.22 5.09
C LEU A 51 -1.20 9.96 3.79
N GLU A 52 -0.43 10.97 3.39
CA GLU A 52 -0.72 11.72 2.16
C GLU A 52 -0.52 10.86 0.90
N VAL A 53 0.45 9.92 0.92
CA VAL A 53 0.62 8.95 -0.17
C VAL A 53 -0.56 7.98 -0.20
N VAL A 54 -1.01 7.49 0.96
CA VAL A 54 -2.22 6.64 1.08
C VAL A 54 -3.44 7.33 0.46
N LYS A 55 -3.66 8.61 0.76
CA LYS A 55 -4.73 9.42 0.17
C LYS A 55 -4.63 9.49 -1.35
N VAL A 56 -3.44 9.77 -1.89
CA VAL A 56 -3.22 9.85 -3.34
C VAL A 56 -3.50 8.50 -4.01
N LEU A 57 -2.99 7.40 -3.46
CA LEU A 57 -3.20 6.05 -4.00
C LEU A 57 -4.69 5.70 -4.02
N LEU A 58 -5.42 5.92 -2.92
CA LEU A 58 -6.86 5.64 -2.86
C LEU A 58 -7.68 6.52 -3.81
N SER A 59 -7.34 7.81 -3.93
CA SER A 59 -7.98 8.71 -4.89
C SER A 59 -7.72 8.31 -6.35
N SER A 60 -6.64 7.56 -6.59
CA SER A 60 -6.24 7.05 -7.90
C SER A 60 -6.78 5.64 -8.16
N GLY A 61 -7.65 5.12 -7.30
CA GLY A 61 -8.31 3.82 -7.49
C GLY A 61 -7.58 2.62 -6.90
N ALA A 62 -6.68 2.83 -5.93
CA ALA A 62 -6.10 1.72 -5.18
C ALA A 62 -7.19 0.90 -4.46
N GLU A 63 -7.06 -0.43 -4.48
CA GLU A 63 -7.97 -1.33 -3.80
C GLU A 63 -7.73 -1.35 -2.28
N VAL A 64 -8.60 -0.70 -1.51
CA VAL A 64 -8.44 -0.53 -0.05
C VAL A 64 -8.34 -1.85 0.74
N ASN A 65 -8.98 -2.91 0.25
CA ASN A 65 -9.04 -4.23 0.90
C ASN A 65 -8.22 -5.30 0.16
N VAL A 66 -7.26 -4.89 -0.68
CA VAL A 66 -6.38 -5.84 -1.36
C VAL A 66 -5.59 -6.67 -0.36
N GLN A 67 -5.37 -7.94 -0.68
CA GLN A 67 -4.59 -8.86 0.13
C GLN A 67 -3.28 -9.19 -0.56
N GLU A 68 -2.19 -9.14 0.19
CA GLU A 68 -0.93 -9.77 -0.22
C GLU A 68 -1.02 -11.31 -0.11
N ASN A 69 0.01 -12.03 -0.55
CA ASN A 69 -0.04 -13.49 -0.74
C ASN A 69 -0.39 -14.27 0.55
N SER A 70 -0.09 -13.74 1.73
CA SER A 70 -0.40 -14.33 3.03
C SER A 70 -1.77 -13.89 3.59
N GLY A 71 -2.53 -13.11 2.81
CA GLY A 71 -3.87 -12.65 3.18
C GLY A 71 -3.89 -11.34 3.98
N THR A 72 -2.75 -10.72 4.22
CA THR A 72 -2.63 -9.47 4.98
C THR A 72 -3.10 -8.28 4.13
N THR A 73 -3.76 -7.30 4.74
CA THR A 73 -4.25 -6.09 4.05
C THR A 73 -3.44 -4.86 4.41
N PRO A 74 -3.50 -3.75 3.64
CA PRO A 74 -2.82 -2.50 4.00
C PRO A 74 -3.16 -1.98 5.39
N LEU A 75 -4.41 -2.18 5.82
CA LEU A 75 -4.86 -1.82 7.17
C LEU A 75 -4.05 -2.53 8.25
N ILE A 76 -3.78 -3.83 8.08
CA ILE A 76 -3.01 -4.61 9.05
C ILE A 76 -1.55 -4.15 9.09
N PHE A 77 -0.93 -3.83 7.94
CA PHE A 77 0.41 -3.24 7.91
C PHE A 77 0.49 -1.96 8.74
N ALA A 78 -0.47 -1.03 8.57
CA ALA A 78 -0.53 0.20 9.36
C ALA A 78 -0.73 -0.05 10.86
N VAL A 79 -1.58 -1.04 11.24
CA VAL A 79 -1.81 -1.41 12.64
C VAL A 79 -0.52 -1.95 13.29
N VAL A 80 0.19 -2.84 12.60
CA VAL A 80 1.42 -3.46 13.09
C VAL A 80 2.55 -2.45 13.25
N ALA A 81 2.68 -1.55 12.28
CA ALA A 81 3.66 -0.48 12.30
C ALA A 81 3.30 0.65 13.29
N GLY A 82 2.05 0.68 13.79
CA GLY A 82 1.61 1.66 14.79
C GLY A 82 1.21 3.02 14.21
N HIS A 83 0.90 3.10 12.92
CA HIS A 83 0.55 4.35 12.23
C HIS A 83 -0.93 4.68 12.39
N ILE A 84 -1.31 5.18 13.57
CA ILE A 84 -2.71 5.43 13.98
C ILE A 84 -3.47 6.30 12.95
N GLU A 85 -2.88 7.39 12.47
CA GLU A 85 -3.57 8.28 11.51
C GLU A 85 -3.90 7.57 10.19
N VAL A 86 -3.01 6.67 9.74
CA VAL A 86 -3.26 5.85 8.55
C VAL A 86 -4.32 4.80 8.81
N VAL A 87 -4.31 4.16 9.99
CA VAL A 87 -5.34 3.20 10.41
C VAL A 87 -6.72 3.86 10.39
N GLU A 88 -6.86 5.01 11.04
CA GLU A 88 -8.12 5.76 11.09
C GLU A 88 -8.60 6.14 9.69
N PHE A 89 -7.69 6.62 8.83
CA PHE A 89 -8.02 7.01 7.47
C PHE A 89 -8.45 5.82 6.60
N LEU A 90 -7.74 4.68 6.68
CA LEU A 90 -8.09 3.47 5.94
C LEU A 90 -9.45 2.93 6.38
N LEU A 91 -9.75 2.91 7.68
CA LEU A 91 -11.07 2.53 8.22
C LEU A 91 -12.17 3.46 7.70
N ALA A 92 -11.94 4.77 7.72
CA ALA A 92 -12.87 5.75 7.15
C ALA A 92 -13.07 5.57 5.63
N SER A 93 -12.05 5.04 4.94
CA SER A 93 -12.07 4.74 3.51
C SER A 93 -12.66 3.36 3.18
N GLY A 94 -13.24 2.66 4.16
CA GLY A 94 -13.91 1.37 3.95
C GLY A 94 -12.99 0.15 4.03
N ALA A 95 -11.79 0.29 4.60
CA ALA A 95 -10.98 -0.86 4.97
C ALA A 95 -11.72 -1.72 6.00
N LYS A 96 -11.71 -3.04 5.78
CA LYS A 96 -12.34 -4.02 6.66
C LYS A 96 -11.26 -4.65 7.53
N PHE A 97 -11.42 -4.55 8.84
CA PHE A 97 -10.62 -5.34 9.75
C PHE A 97 -11.14 -6.78 9.76
N ASN A 98 -10.30 -7.73 9.35
CA ASN A 98 -10.58 -9.15 9.49
C ASN A 98 -9.56 -9.77 10.44
N ALA A 99 -10.00 -10.24 11.61
CA ALA A 99 -9.12 -10.92 12.57
C ALA A 99 -8.36 -12.11 11.95
N ASN A 100 -8.91 -12.76 10.92
CA ASN A 100 -8.26 -13.86 10.23
C ASN A 100 -7.10 -13.41 9.32
N SER A 101 -7.05 -12.15 8.91
CA SER A 101 -5.93 -11.59 8.12
C SER A 101 -4.62 -11.46 8.93
N TRP A 102 -4.70 -11.53 10.26
CA TRP A 102 -3.55 -11.65 11.15
C TRP A 102 -3.10 -13.11 11.36
N LEU A 103 -4.04 -14.05 11.26
CA LEU A 103 -3.86 -15.46 11.64
C LEU A 103 -3.39 -16.36 10.48
N GLY A 104 -3.25 -15.84 9.26
CA GLY A 104 -2.76 -16.59 8.10
C GLY A 104 -1.38 -17.24 8.32
N HIS A 105 -0.55 -16.64 9.19
CA HIS A 105 0.78 -17.16 9.55
C HIS A 105 0.79 -18.23 10.66
N LEU A 106 -0.35 -18.53 11.31
CA LEU A 106 -0.42 -19.43 12.48
C LEU A 106 -1.10 -20.78 12.21
N ASN A 107 -1.54 -21.03 10.97
CA ASN A 107 -2.22 -22.27 10.58
C ASN A 107 -1.40 -23.13 9.60
N GLU A 108 -0.08 -23.18 9.77
CA GLU A 108 0.81 -24.16 9.12
C GLU A 108 1.60 -24.97 10.16
#